data_AF-A0A6G9Y0I5-F1
#
_entry.id   AF-A0A6G9Y0I5-F1
#
_cell.length_a   1.000
_cell.length_b   1.000
_cell.length_c   1.000
_cell.angle_alpha   90.00
_cell.angle_beta   90.00
_cell.angle_gamma   90.00
#
_symmetry.space_group_name_H-M   'P 1'
#
loop_
_entity.id
_entity.type
_entity.pdbx_description
1 polymer ?
#
loop_
_entity_poly.entity_id
_entity_poly.type
_entity_poly.pdbx_seq_one_letter_code
_entity_poly.pdbx_strand_id
1 'polypeptide(L)'
;MSAPLTVRLAALGIGIHAVNHLLVVALGPFSWHVGTVFHLISAPVYAALLLLILRGRNWARITITVLLGCQFIGRFVVWILFPTTGVHLALLTGWTLSLAVLALLWIPPATRHHFHRHTPQRDATQPA
;
A
#
# COMPACT_ATOMS: atom_id res chain seq x y z
N MET A 1 -8.29 11.83 18.43
CA MET A 1 -9.25 11.96 17.31
C MET A 1 -9.13 10.73 16.44
N SER A 2 -10.24 10.08 16.09
CA SER A 2 -10.24 8.94 15.16
C SER A 2 -9.86 9.40 13.75
N ALA A 3 -9.07 8.61 13.03
CA ALA A 3 -8.74 8.91 11.63
C ALA A 3 -10.03 9.01 10.78
N PRO A 4 -10.07 9.87 9.74
CA PRO A 4 -11.21 9.97 8.83
C PRO A 4 -11.59 8.62 8.22
N LEU A 5 -12.87 8.43 7.89
CA LEU A 5 -13.35 7.18 7.29
C LEU A 5 -12.55 6.79 6.03
N THR A 6 -12.23 7.76 5.16
CA THR A 6 -11.43 7.55 3.95
C THR A 6 -10.04 6.99 4.25
N VAL A 7 -9.39 7.46 5.33
CA VAL A 7 -8.10 6.95 5.79
C VAL A 7 -8.23 5.54 6.35
N ARG A 8 -9.31 5.26 7.10
CA ARG A 8 -9.59 3.92 7.64
C ARG A 8 -9.83 2.90 6.52
N LEU A 9 -10.57 3.28 5.48
CA LEU A 9 -10.82 2.45 4.31
C LEU A 9 -9.53 2.21 3.50
N ALA A 10 -8.71 3.25 3.32
CA ALA A 10 -7.38 3.09 2.71
C ALA A 10 -6.49 2.14 3.54
N ALA A 11 -6.48 2.30 4.86
CA ALA A 11 -5.75 1.43 5.79
C ALA A 11 -6.25 -0.03 5.70
N LEU A 12 -7.56 -0.25 5.60
CA LEU A 12 -8.12 -1.58 5.36
C LEU A 12 -7.61 -2.16 4.04
N GLY A 13 -7.63 -1.40 2.95
CA GLY A 13 -7.10 -1.85 1.66
C GLY A 13 -5.60 -2.18 1.69
N ILE A 14 -4.81 -1.41 2.44
CA ILE A 14 -3.38 -1.72 2.70
C ILE A 14 -3.25 -3.03 3.49
N GLY A 15 -4.12 -3.25 4.48
CA GLY A 15 -4.18 -4.51 5.23
C GLY A 15 -4.52 -5.71 4.35
N ILE A 16 -5.49 -5.56 3.43
CA ILE A 16 -5.82 -6.59 2.45
C ILE A 16 -4.61 -6.89 1.56
N HIS A 17 -3.84 -5.88 1.12
CA HIS A 17 -2.60 -6.11 0.40
C HIS A 17 -1.58 -6.92 1.22
N ALA A 18 -1.40 -6.60 2.50
CA ALA A 18 -0.50 -7.34 3.39
C ALA A 18 -0.89 -8.83 3.48
N VAL A 19 -2.18 -9.12 3.71
CA VAL A 19 -2.71 -10.50 3.74
C VAL A 19 -2.52 -11.19 2.39
N ASN A 20 -2.79 -10.50 1.28
CA ASN A 20 -2.59 -11.05 -0.06
C ASN A 20 -1.14 -11.48 -0.29
N HIS A 21 -0.14 -10.71 0.21
CA HIS A 21 1.25 -11.14 0.12
C HIS A 21 1.53 -12.45 0.84
N LEU A 22 0.90 -12.69 2.00
CA LEU A 22 1.03 -13.95 2.73
C LEU A 22 0.32 -15.10 2.01
N LEU A 23 -0.87 -14.85 1.44
CA LEU A 23 -1.63 -15.87 0.71
C LEU A 23 -0.90 -16.32 -0.56
N VAL A 24 -0.27 -15.41 -1.30
CA VAL A 24 0.53 -15.77 -2.48
C VAL A 24 1.71 -16.68 -2.09
N VAL A 25 2.31 -16.48 -0.92
CA VAL A 25 3.36 -17.37 -0.42
C VAL A 25 2.79 -18.71 0.04
N ALA A 26 1.68 -18.70 0.78
CA ALA A 26 1.10 -19.91 1.38
C ALA A 26 0.42 -20.86 0.37
N LEU A 27 -0.17 -20.30 -0.70
CA LEU A 27 -0.97 -21.03 -1.70
C LEU A 27 -0.27 -21.13 -3.06
N GLY A 28 0.82 -20.40 -3.27
CA GLY A 28 1.64 -20.51 -4.47
C GLY A 28 2.53 -21.76 -4.44
N PRO A 29 3.06 -22.20 -5.59
CA PRO A 29 4.07 -23.25 -5.60
C PRO A 29 5.29 -22.77 -4.81
N PHE A 30 5.54 -23.39 -3.65
CA PHE A 30 6.70 -23.10 -2.80
C PHE A 30 7.99 -23.41 -3.57
N SER A 31 8.53 -22.40 -4.24
CA SER A 31 9.88 -22.39 -4.76
C SER A 31 10.57 -21.12 -4.28
N TRP A 32 11.79 -21.26 -3.80
CA TRP A 32 12.55 -20.14 -3.26
C TRP A 32 13.10 -19.30 -4.41
N HIS A 33 12.35 -18.27 -4.80
CA HIS A 33 12.75 -17.31 -5.83
C HIS A 33 12.52 -15.87 -5.36
N VAL A 34 13.02 -14.90 -6.12
CA VAL A 34 12.95 -13.45 -5.80
C VAL A 34 11.53 -13.01 -5.46
N GLY A 35 10.51 -13.56 -6.14
CA GLY A 35 9.10 -13.30 -5.79
C GLY A 35 8.75 -13.65 -4.34
N THR A 36 9.09 -14.84 -3.86
CA THR A 36 8.80 -15.29 -2.49
C THR A 36 9.42 -14.36 -1.45
N VAL A 37 10.69 -13.97 -1.65
CA VAL A 37 11.39 -13.01 -0.76
C VAL A 37 10.69 -11.65 -0.78
N PHE A 38 10.32 -11.16 -1.96
CA PHE A 38 9.57 -9.91 -2.10
C PHE A 38 8.24 -9.94 -1.33
N HIS A 39 7.48 -11.03 -1.43
CA HIS A 39 6.22 -11.18 -0.72
C HIS A 39 6.41 -11.24 0.80
N LEU A 40 7.40 -12.00 1.28
CA LEU A 40 7.71 -12.12 2.70
C LEU A 40 8.16 -10.81 3.35
N ILE A 41 8.90 -9.97 2.63
CA ILE A 41 9.30 -8.64 3.11
C ILE A 41 8.15 -7.64 3.00
N SER A 42 7.38 -7.69 1.92
CA SER A 42 6.31 -6.73 1.68
C SER A 42 5.18 -6.85 2.69
N ALA A 43 4.80 -8.06 3.10
CA ALA A 43 3.72 -8.26 4.08
C ALA A 43 3.93 -7.47 5.40
N PRO A 44 5.05 -7.63 6.14
CA PRO A 44 5.29 -6.88 7.37
C PRO A 44 5.47 -5.38 7.12
N VAL A 45 6.06 -4.97 5.99
CA VAL A 45 6.20 -3.56 5.62
C VAL A 45 4.82 -2.91 5.43
N TYR A 46 3.91 -3.55 4.70
CA TYR A 46 2.54 -3.05 4.51
C TYR A 46 1.77 -2.99 5.84
N ALA A 47 1.92 -4.01 6.68
CA ALA A 47 1.30 -4.04 8.01
C ALA A 47 1.82 -2.90 8.92
N ALA A 48 3.12 -2.62 8.89
CA ALA A 48 3.70 -1.50 9.65
C ALA A 48 3.21 -0.13 9.11
N LEU A 49 3.15 0.03 7.78
CA LEU A 49 2.67 1.26 7.15
C LEU A 49 1.21 1.55 7.47
N LEU A 50 0.36 0.52 7.62
CA LEU A 50 -1.04 0.68 8.04
C LEU A 50 -1.14 1.53 9.33
N LEU A 51 -0.35 1.19 10.36
CA LEU A 51 -0.38 1.93 11.62
C LEU A 51 0.11 3.37 11.45
N LEU A 52 1.12 3.59 10.61
CA LEU A 52 1.67 4.92 10.34
C LEU A 52 0.71 5.80 9.52
N ILE A 53 -0.05 5.20 8.62
CA ILE A 53 -1.13 5.84 7.85
C ILE A 53 -2.25 6.31 8.79
N LEU A 54 -2.70 5.44 9.70
CA LEU A 54 -3.70 5.80 10.70
C LEU A 54 -3.22 6.93 11.62
N ARG A 55 -1.91 6.98 11.91
CA ARG A 55 -1.26 8.06 12.67
C ARG A 55 -0.98 9.35 11.86
N GLY A 56 -1.34 9.38 10.57
CA GLY A 56 -1.22 10.58 9.74
C GLY A 56 0.22 10.92 9.34
N ARG A 57 1.14 9.95 9.34
CA ARG A 57 2.53 10.19 8.90
C ARG A 57 2.58 10.34 7.37
N ASN A 58 2.84 11.56 6.89
CA ASN A 58 2.84 11.85 5.45
C ASN A 58 3.93 11.07 4.68
N TRP A 59 5.10 10.82 5.29
CA TRP A 59 6.11 9.94 4.68
C TRP A 59 5.57 8.52 4.43
N ALA A 60 4.79 7.96 5.36
CA ALA A 60 4.17 6.63 5.16
C ALA A 60 3.19 6.62 3.99
N ARG A 61 2.46 7.72 3.76
CA ARG A 61 1.59 7.92 2.59
C ARG A 61 2.38 7.93 1.29
N ILE A 62 3.55 8.55 1.26
CA ILE A 62 4.43 8.54 0.09
C ILE A 62 5.01 7.13 -0.11
N THR A 63 5.52 6.50 0.95
CA THR A 63 6.09 5.15 0.88
C THR A 63 5.09 4.13 0.35
N ILE A 64 3.85 4.12 0.87
CA ILE A 64 2.84 3.18 0.37
C ILE A 64 2.47 3.46 -1.09
N THR A 65 2.49 4.72 -1.51
CA THR A 65 2.24 5.09 -2.92
C THR A 65 3.31 4.52 -3.84
N VAL A 66 4.58 4.64 -3.45
CA VAL A 66 5.71 4.07 -4.20
C VAL A 66 5.61 2.55 -4.26
N LEU A 67 5.35 1.90 -3.12
CA LEU A 67 5.24 0.44 -3.06
C LEU A 67 4.07 -0.09 -3.91
N LEU A 68 2.92 0.61 -3.92
CA LEU A 68 1.80 0.28 -4.78
C LEU A 68 2.15 0.44 -6.27
N GLY A 69 2.94 1.47 -6.61
CA GLY A 69 3.48 1.65 -7.97
C GLY A 69 4.40 0.50 -8.39
N CYS A 70 5.34 0.10 -7.54
CA CYS A 70 6.21 -1.06 -7.80
C CYS A 70 5.39 -2.35 -7.96
N GLN A 71 4.37 -2.57 -7.13
CA GLN A 71 3.45 -3.70 -7.29
C GLN A 71 2.66 -3.63 -8.59
N PHE A 72 2.23 -2.44 -9.01
CA PHE A 72 1.52 -2.26 -10.28
C PHE A 72 2.36 -2.77 -11.45
N ILE A 73 3.65 -2.39 -11.48
CA ILE A 73 4.63 -2.84 -12.49
C ILE A 73 4.85 -4.36 -12.37
N GLY A 74 5.07 -4.88 -11.16
CA GLY A 74 5.24 -6.31 -10.95
C GLY A 74 4.04 -7.14 -11.44
N ARG A 75 2.81 -6.67 -11.18
CA ARG A 75 1.58 -7.29 -11.70
C ARG A 75 1.52 -7.27 -13.23
N PHE A 76 1.98 -6.20 -13.86
CA PHE A 76 2.05 -6.12 -15.32
C PHE A 76 3.01 -7.14 -15.92
N VAL A 77 4.17 -7.36 -15.28
CA VAL A 77 5.10 -8.42 -15.71
C VAL A 77 4.45 -9.80 -15.60
N VAL A 78 3.79 -10.11 -14.46
CA VAL A 78 3.08 -11.38 -14.28
C VAL A 78 1.95 -11.56 -15.30
N TRP A 79 1.21 -10.49 -15.63
CA TRP A 79 0.16 -10.50 -16.64
C TRP A 79 0.65 -11.02 -17.99
N ILE A 80 1.83 -10.54 -18.42
CA ILE A 80 2.46 -10.91 -19.69
C ILE A 80 2.98 -12.35 -19.63
N LEU A 81 3.67 -12.71 -18.54
CA LEU A 81 4.35 -14.01 -18.43
C LEU A 81 3.39 -15.19 -18.17
N PHE A 82 2.22 -14.94 -17.59
CA PHE A 82 1.27 -15.98 -17.19
C PHE A 82 -0.13 -15.70 -17.77
N PRO A 83 -0.38 -16.03 -19.04
CA PRO A 83 -1.61 -15.68 -19.76
C PRO A 83 -2.75 -16.64 -19.44
N THR A 84 -3.10 -16.79 -18.15
CA THR A 84 -4.23 -17.61 -17.72
C THR A 84 -5.33 -16.73 -17.14
N THR A 85 -6.60 -17.04 -17.46
CA THR A 85 -7.76 -16.25 -17.04
C THR A 85 -7.82 -16.07 -15.51
N GLY A 86 -7.52 -17.13 -14.75
CA GLY A 86 -7.51 -17.08 -13.29
C GLY A 86 -6.47 -16.10 -12.73
N VAL A 87 -5.26 -16.09 -13.29
CA VAL A 87 -4.21 -15.14 -12.91
C VAL A 87 -4.62 -13.71 -13.28
N HIS A 88 -5.14 -13.49 -14.48
CA HIS A 88 -5.59 -12.17 -14.92
C HIS A 88 -6.70 -11.58 -14.03
N LEU A 89 -7.68 -12.39 -13.62
CA LEU A 89 -8.72 -11.94 -12.69
C LEU A 89 -8.15 -11.53 -11.32
N ALA A 90 -7.21 -12.31 -10.79
CA ALA A 90 -6.52 -11.98 -9.54
C ALA A 90 -5.70 -10.68 -9.67
N LEU A 91 -5.01 -10.48 -10.79
CA LEU A 91 -4.24 -9.27 -11.08
C LEU A 91 -5.13 -8.03 -11.22
N LEU A 92 -6.26 -8.13 -11.93
CA LEU A 92 -7.26 -7.05 -12.05
C LEU A 92 -7.79 -6.64 -10.68
N THR A 93 -8.15 -7.62 -9.84
CA THR A 93 -8.59 -7.35 -8.46
C THR A 93 -7.53 -6.61 -7.67
N GLY A 94 -6.27 -7.05 -7.79
CA GLY A 94 -5.13 -6.38 -7.17
C GLY A 94 -4.91 -4.95 -7.65
N TRP A 95 -5.04 -4.67 -8.96
CA TRP A 95 -4.95 -3.33 -9.52
C TRP A 95 -6.09 -2.42 -9.06
N THR A 96 -7.33 -2.92 -9.12
CA THR A 96 -8.51 -2.16 -8.67
C THR A 96 -8.36 -1.77 -7.20
N LEU A 97 -7.91 -2.68 -6.34
CA LEU A 97 -7.64 -2.37 -4.93
C LEU A 97 -6.54 -1.31 -4.78
N SER A 98 -5.42 -1.43 -5.50
CA SER A 98 -4.33 -0.46 -5.45
C SER A 98 -4.79 0.94 -5.90
N LEU A 99 -5.56 1.03 -6.99
CA LEU A 99 -6.13 2.29 -7.49
C LEU A 99 -7.11 2.90 -6.47
N ALA A 100 -7.98 2.09 -5.87
CA ALA A 100 -8.90 2.56 -4.84
C ALA A 100 -8.17 3.10 -3.61
N VAL A 101 -7.13 2.42 -3.14
CA VAL A 101 -6.29 2.89 -2.03
C VAL A 101 -5.61 4.21 -2.38
N LEU A 102 -5.02 4.32 -3.58
CA LEU A 102 -4.39 5.56 -4.05
C LEU A 102 -5.41 6.71 -4.12
N ALA A 103 -6.59 6.46 -4.68
CA ALA A 103 -7.67 7.45 -4.74
C ALA A 103 -8.05 7.93 -3.33
N LEU A 104 -8.29 7.01 -2.39
CA LEU A 104 -8.66 7.35 -1.01
C LEU A 104 -7.56 8.12 -0.25
N LEU A 105 -6.29 7.81 -0.54
CA LEU A 105 -5.13 8.47 0.07
C LEU A 105 -4.86 9.87 -0.50
N TRP A 106 -5.24 10.15 -1.75
CA TRP A 106 -4.82 11.38 -2.43
C TRP A 106 -5.93 12.33 -2.85
N ILE A 107 -7.16 11.85 -3.06
CA ILE A 107 -8.25 12.68 -3.59
C ILE A 107 -9.03 13.39 -2.47
N PRO A 108 -9.57 12.72 -1.43
CA PRO A 108 -10.46 13.36 -0.48
C PRO A 108 -9.78 14.48 0.34
N PRO A 109 -10.42 15.66 0.48
CA PRO A 109 -9.88 16.77 1.29
C PRO A 109 -9.64 16.37 2.75
N ALA A 110 -10.55 15.59 3.34
CA ALA A 110 -10.42 15.10 4.70
C ALA A 110 -9.15 14.26 4.90
N THR A 111 -8.78 13.45 3.90
CA THR A 111 -7.55 12.67 3.92
C THR A 111 -6.32 13.58 3.86
N ARG A 112 -6.30 14.56 2.93
CA ARG A 112 -5.19 15.50 2.82
C ARG A 112 -4.95 16.24 4.14
N HIS A 113 -6.03 16.72 4.77
CA HIS A 113 -5.96 17.42 6.03
C HIS A 113 -5.39 16.57 7.18
N HIS A 114 -5.77 15.29 7.25
CA HIS A 114 -5.24 14.33 8.22
C HIS A 114 -3.71 14.22 8.17
N PHE A 115 -3.12 14.19 6.97
CA PHE A 115 -1.67 14.10 6.81
C PHE A 115 -0.93 15.44 6.96
N HIS A 116 -1.58 16.57 6.68
CA HIS A 116 -0.98 17.89 6.88
C HIS A 116 -0.86 18.28 8.36
N ARG A 117 -1.85 17.97 9.20
CA ARG A 117 -1.82 18.29 10.65
C ARG A 117 -0.67 17.64 11.42
N HIS A 118 -0.10 16.55 10.89
CA HIS A 118 0.91 15.75 11.57
C HIS A 118 2.30 15.84 10.91
N THR A 119 2.47 16.78 9.97
CA THR A 119 3.81 17.16 9.52
C THR A 119 4.39 18.08 10.60
N PRO A 120 5.45 17.67 11.34
CA PRO A 120 6.12 18.59 12.25
C PRO A 120 6.59 19.78 11.41
N GLN A 121 6.19 20.98 11.81
CA GLN A 121 6.74 22.23 11.30
C GLN A 121 8.23 22.21 11.67
N ARG A 122 9.06 21.75 10.73
CA ARG A 122 10.51 21.68 10.89
C ARG A 122 11.00 23.13 10.89
N ASP A 123 11.38 23.60 12.07
CA ASP A 123 12.21 24.78 12.36
C ASP A 123 11.70 26.13 11.84
N ALA A 124 10.69 26.67 12.53
CA ALA A 124 10.59 28.11 12.77
C ALA A 124 11.28 28.44 14.12
N THR A 125 12.60 28.29 14.15
CA THR A 125 13.48 28.71 15.26
C THR A 125 14.66 29.42 14.59
N GLN A 126 14.48 30.71 14.27
CA GLN A 126 14.91 31.88 15.04
C GLN A 126 16.26 32.41 14.52
N PRO A 127 16.30 33.59 13.87
CA PRO A 127 17.56 34.29 13.67
C PRO A 127 18.05 34.80 15.03
N ALA A 128 19.33 34.57 15.32
CA ALA A 128 20.08 35.33 16.31
C ALA A 128 20.74 36.53 15.62
#